data_AF-A0A7S0IR03-F1
#
_entry.id   AF-A0A7S0IR03-F1
#
_cell.length_a   1.000
_cell.length_b   1.000
_cell.length_c   1.000
_cell.angle_alpha   90.00
_cell.angle_beta   90.00
_cell.angle_gamma   90.00
#
_symmetry.space_group_name_H-M   'P 1'
#
loop_
_entity.id
_entity.type
_entity.pdbx_description
1 polymer ?
#
loop_
_entity_poly.entity_id
_entity_poly.type
_entity_poly.pdbx_seq_one_letter_code
_entity_poly.pdbx_strand_id
1 'polypeptide(L)'
;GGGRSWDYCFEPGTAAGALACGSPGEVANDAALGHRYHMYVSKSLPDRMPDRQDYRVYNSKQMVWYMIALYAPDQLRQRVAWALAQTFVVSQVDLGAEEEIEMYTAYYDIFVRNAFGNFRDVLREVTYSPLMGTYLTYQDSRSFRDSGTFPDENYAREIMQLFTLGLWKLNQDGTVRTDGSGRALETYSNADILELAKVFTGFDEQ
;
A
#
# COMPACT_ATOMS: atom_id res chain seq x y z
N GLY A 1 -3.35 9.03 20.04
CA GLY A 1 -3.58 10.48 19.90
C GLY A 1 -4.10 10.72 18.51
N GLY A 2 -5.25 11.39 18.37
CA GLY A 2 -5.94 11.60 17.09
C GLY A 2 -5.74 13.00 16.53
N GLY A 3 -4.53 13.30 16.04
CA GLY A 3 -4.26 14.49 15.23
C GLY A 3 -4.62 14.25 13.76
N ARG A 4 -4.83 15.33 12.99
CA ARG A 4 -5.09 15.25 11.54
C ARG A 4 -3.77 14.91 10.82
N SER A 5 -3.82 14.29 9.64
CA SER A 5 -2.59 13.92 8.90
C SER A 5 -1.64 15.09 8.64
N TRP A 6 -2.19 16.30 8.44
CA TRP A 6 -1.43 17.53 8.23
C TRP A 6 -0.70 18.05 9.48
N ASP A 7 -1.09 17.63 10.69
CA ASP A 7 -0.38 18.00 11.92
C ASP A 7 1.03 17.34 11.99
N TYR A 8 1.30 16.39 11.09
CA TYR A 8 2.58 15.66 10.96
C TYR A 8 3.46 16.16 9.81
N CYS A 9 3.00 17.17 9.04
CA CYS A 9 3.71 17.78 7.92
C CYS A 9 4.10 19.22 8.26
N PHE A 10 5.38 19.58 8.12
CA PHE A 10 5.85 20.96 8.27
C PHE A 10 6.69 21.36 7.04
N GLU A 11 6.58 22.61 6.61
CA GLU A 11 7.32 23.16 5.46
C GLU A 11 8.40 24.13 5.93
N PRO A 12 9.69 23.85 5.72
CA PRO A 12 10.74 24.86 5.80
C PRO A 12 11.29 25.19 4.41
N GLY A 13 11.23 26.48 4.06
CA GLY A 13 11.52 27.04 2.74
C GLY A 13 12.95 27.01 2.20
N THR A 14 13.85 26.11 2.62
CA THR A 14 15.17 25.94 1.96
C THR A 14 15.86 24.65 2.41
N ALA A 15 15.83 23.58 1.59
CA ALA A 15 16.90 22.57 1.39
C ALA A 15 16.35 21.34 0.63
N ALA A 16 17.15 20.79 -0.29
CA ALA A 16 16.81 19.60 -1.07
C ALA A 16 16.76 18.34 -0.19
N GLY A 17 15.59 17.71 -0.15
CA GLY A 17 15.27 16.44 0.49
C GLY A 17 13.81 16.10 0.20
N ALA A 18 13.47 14.82 0.04
CA ALA A 18 12.08 14.42 -0.15
C ALA A 18 11.31 14.64 1.17
N LEU A 19 10.29 15.49 1.15
CA LEU A 19 9.32 15.61 2.22
C LEU A 19 8.45 14.34 2.20
N ALA A 20 8.53 13.53 3.25
CA ALA A 20 7.61 12.41 3.46
C ALA A 20 7.04 12.54 4.86
N CYS A 21 5.72 12.67 4.96
CA CYS A 21 5.03 12.72 6.24
C CYS A 21 4.78 11.30 6.73
N GLY A 22 5.08 11.04 8.01
CA GLY A 22 4.75 9.76 8.63
C GLY A 22 3.26 9.68 8.94
N SER A 23 2.74 8.46 9.06
CA SER A 23 1.34 8.25 9.44
C SER A 23 1.04 8.70 10.87
N PRO A 24 -0.23 9.06 11.17
CA PRO A 24 -0.65 9.34 12.53
C PRO A 24 -0.37 8.17 13.48
N GLY A 25 0.55 8.39 14.43
CA GLY A 25 0.95 7.39 15.43
C GLY A 25 2.25 6.64 15.11
N GLU A 26 2.89 6.92 13.99
CA GLU A 26 4.32 6.64 13.81
C GLU A 26 5.17 7.60 14.65
N VAL A 27 6.46 7.27 14.77
CA VAL A 27 7.42 8.22 15.35
C VAL A 27 7.47 9.44 14.45
N ALA A 28 6.83 10.52 14.91
CA ALA A 28 6.91 11.80 14.25
C ALA A 28 8.37 12.20 14.11
N ASN A 29 8.74 12.77 12.95
CA ASN A 29 10.01 13.44 12.82
C ASN A 29 10.09 14.54 13.89
N ASP A 30 11.19 14.59 14.64
CA ASP A 30 11.43 15.63 15.64
C ASP A 30 11.40 17.00 14.95
N ALA A 31 10.44 17.84 15.34
CA ALA A 31 10.26 19.18 14.77
C ALA A 31 11.51 20.06 14.92
N ALA A 32 12.39 19.78 15.89
CA ALA A 32 13.67 20.48 16.08
C ALA A 32 14.76 20.03 15.08
N LEU A 33 14.63 18.85 14.49
CA LEU A 33 15.54 18.30 13.46
C LEU A 33 15.01 18.52 12.03
N GLY A 34 13.72 18.87 11.89
CA GLY A 34 13.02 19.00 10.61
C GLY A 34 12.77 17.64 9.93
N HIS A 35 12.16 17.66 8.73
CA HIS A 35 11.87 16.44 7.94
C HIS A 35 13.10 15.89 7.20
N ARG A 36 14.29 16.08 7.77
CA ARG A 36 15.55 15.65 7.14
C ARG A 36 15.89 14.26 7.63
N TYR A 37 15.66 13.25 6.79
CA TYR A 37 16.30 11.96 6.98
C TYR A 37 17.80 12.13 6.72
N HIS A 38 18.58 12.33 7.78
CA HIS A 38 20.04 12.35 7.68
C HIS A 38 20.52 10.97 7.22
N MET A 39 21.03 10.91 5.99
CA MET A 39 21.63 9.70 5.46
C MET A 39 23.00 9.50 6.09
N TYR A 40 23.22 8.32 6.68
CA TYR A 40 24.53 7.90 7.13
C TYR A 40 25.14 6.99 6.07
N VAL A 41 26.12 7.50 5.33
CA VAL A 41 26.90 6.68 4.38
C VAL A 41 27.89 5.77 5.13
N SER A 42 28.15 6.06 6.41
CA SER A 42 29.03 5.32 7.32
C SER A 42 28.75 5.68 8.79
N LYS A 43 29.22 4.83 9.72
CA LYS A 43 28.94 4.79 11.17
C LYS A 43 29.18 6.09 11.96
N SER A 44 29.73 7.15 11.36
CA SER A 44 30.13 8.35 12.10
C SER A 44 30.21 9.65 11.30
N LEU A 45 29.63 9.73 10.09
CA LEU A 45 29.59 10.99 9.33
C LEU A 45 28.15 11.30 8.92
N PRO A 46 27.47 12.26 9.58
CA PRO A 46 26.27 12.84 9.01
C PRO A 46 26.67 13.57 7.73
N ASP A 47 26.00 13.27 6.61
CA ASP A 47 26.29 13.91 5.35
C ASP A 47 26.05 15.43 5.46
N ARG A 48 27.13 16.19 5.31
CA ARG A 48 27.17 17.66 5.45
C ARG A 48 27.17 18.38 4.10
N MET A 49 27.11 17.65 2.97
CA MET A 49 27.09 18.25 1.63
C MET A 49 26.00 17.59 0.76
N PRO A 50 24.73 18.01 0.93
CA PRO A 50 23.61 17.48 0.15
C PRO A 50 23.52 18.07 -1.27
N ASP A 51 24.51 18.79 -1.76
CA ASP A 51 24.45 19.57 -3.00
C ASP A 51 25.06 18.87 -4.23
N ARG A 52 25.58 17.64 -4.08
CA ARG A 52 26.33 16.98 -5.16
C ARG A 52 25.97 15.53 -5.47
N GLN A 53 25.05 14.94 -4.70
CA GLN A 53 24.52 13.64 -5.05
C GLN A 53 23.35 13.84 -6.01
N ASP A 54 23.43 13.26 -7.19
CA ASP A 54 22.29 13.10 -8.11
C ASP A 54 21.25 12.22 -7.38
N TYR A 55 20.39 12.87 -6.59
CA TYR A 55 19.38 12.22 -5.77
C TYR A 55 18.36 11.60 -6.71
N ARG A 56 18.56 10.32 -7.02
CA ARG A 56 17.54 9.53 -7.70
C ARG A 56 16.35 9.43 -6.76
N VAL A 57 15.36 10.30 -6.97
CA VAL A 57 14.09 10.39 -6.26
C VAL A 57 13.51 9.00 -6.00
N TYR A 58 13.64 8.11 -7.00
CA TYR A 58 13.35 6.67 -6.98
C TYR A 58 13.78 5.90 -5.71
N ASN A 59 14.94 6.21 -5.11
CA ASN A 59 15.47 5.47 -3.95
C ASN A 59 14.97 6.01 -2.61
N SER A 60 14.32 7.18 -2.58
CA SER A 60 13.99 7.88 -1.33
C SER A 60 13.05 7.07 -0.44
N LYS A 61 12.04 6.39 -1.02
CA LYS A 61 11.12 5.52 -0.27
C LYS A 61 11.80 4.31 0.38
N GLN A 62 12.78 3.71 -0.31
CA GLN A 62 13.56 2.60 0.25
C GLN A 62 14.37 3.07 1.45
N MET A 63 14.92 4.28 1.38
CA MET A 63 15.68 4.88 2.49
C MET A 63 14.79 5.20 3.68
N VAL A 64 13.59 5.78 3.46
CA VAL A 64 12.58 6.00 4.52
C VAL A 64 12.26 4.67 5.21
N TRP A 65 11.96 3.64 4.42
CA TRP A 65 11.66 2.31 4.96
C TRP A 65 12.84 1.72 5.75
N TYR A 66 14.08 1.82 5.25
CA TYR A 66 15.27 1.33 5.99
C TYR A 66 15.48 2.05 7.31
N MET A 67 15.29 3.37 7.35
CA MET A 67 15.44 4.14 8.59
C MET A 67 14.41 3.69 9.64
N ILE A 68 13.16 3.48 9.21
CA ILE A 68 12.10 2.94 10.07
C ILE A 68 12.44 1.51 10.53
N ALA A 69 12.84 0.64 9.60
CA ALA A 69 13.19 -0.75 9.89
C ALA A 69 14.40 -0.90 10.83
N LEU A 70 15.33 0.05 10.84
CA LEU A 70 16.53 0.00 11.69
C LEU A 70 16.34 0.71 13.04
N TYR A 71 15.62 1.84 13.06
CA TYR A 71 15.65 2.77 14.20
C TYR A 71 14.30 3.03 14.85
N ALA A 72 13.18 2.64 14.23
CA ALA A 72 11.87 2.87 14.83
C ALA A 72 11.72 2.03 16.12
N PRO A 73 11.13 2.58 17.19
CA PRO A 73 10.89 1.89 18.45
C PRO A 73 9.79 0.83 18.35
N ASP A 74 8.90 0.91 17.35
CA ASP A 74 7.74 0.04 17.14
C ASP A 74 7.98 -1.04 16.06
N GLN A 75 9.14 -1.70 16.12
CA GLN A 75 9.59 -2.71 15.15
C GLN A 75 8.56 -3.81 14.82
N LEU A 76 7.75 -4.24 15.79
CA LEU A 76 6.71 -5.25 15.53
C LEU A 76 5.65 -4.71 14.57
N ARG A 77 5.20 -3.46 14.74
CA ARG A 77 4.21 -2.82 13.86
C ARG A 77 4.71 -2.78 12.43
N GLN A 78 5.97 -2.38 12.26
CA GLN A 78 6.61 -2.24 10.96
C GLN A 78 6.80 -3.57 10.24
N ARG A 79 7.11 -4.65 10.98
CA ARG A 79 7.18 -6.01 10.41
C ARG A 79 5.83 -6.52 9.94
N VAL A 80 4.77 -6.27 10.72
CA VAL A 80 3.41 -6.66 10.32
C VAL A 80 2.93 -5.82 9.14
N ALA A 81 3.19 -4.52 9.16
CA ALA A 81 2.88 -3.63 8.04
C ALA A 81 3.55 -4.10 6.75
N TRP A 82 4.84 -4.46 6.81
CA TRP A 82 5.56 -5.02 5.69
C TRP A 82 4.94 -6.33 5.17
N ALA A 83 4.55 -7.25 6.06
CA ALA A 83 3.89 -8.50 5.66
C ALA A 83 2.56 -8.24 4.93
N LEU A 84 1.75 -7.30 5.42
CA LEU A 84 0.51 -6.90 4.77
C LEU A 84 0.77 -6.24 3.40
N ALA A 85 1.81 -5.39 3.29
CA ALA A 85 2.20 -4.77 2.03
C ALA A 85 2.68 -5.79 0.98
N GLN A 86 3.23 -6.93 1.41
CA GLN A 86 3.56 -8.06 0.51
C GLN A 86 2.32 -8.87 0.09
N THR A 87 1.20 -8.77 0.81
CA THR A 87 -0.07 -9.38 0.40
C THR A 87 -0.82 -8.45 -0.56
N PHE A 88 -0.96 -7.17 -0.22
CA PHE A 88 -1.69 -6.18 -1.02
C PHE A 88 -0.74 -5.33 -1.87
N VAL A 89 -0.05 -6.00 -2.80
CA VAL A 89 1.01 -5.40 -3.62
C VAL A 89 0.47 -4.41 -4.65
N VAL A 90 1.29 -3.41 -4.97
CA VAL A 90 1.10 -2.44 -6.07
C VAL A 90 2.38 -2.33 -6.87
N SER A 91 2.27 -2.22 -8.20
CA SER A 91 3.43 -2.11 -9.09
C SER A 91 3.72 -0.66 -9.44
N GLN A 92 4.93 -0.21 -9.14
CA GLN A 92 5.39 1.14 -9.46
C GLN A 92 5.64 1.32 -10.96
N VAL A 93 6.10 0.25 -11.61
CA VAL A 93 6.43 0.24 -13.04
C VAL A 93 5.15 0.31 -13.86
N ASP A 94 4.13 -0.48 -13.50
CA ASP A 94 2.87 -0.52 -14.24
C ASP A 94 2.10 0.80 -14.10
N LEU A 95 2.25 1.49 -12.96
CA LEU A 95 1.66 2.80 -12.71
C LEU A 95 2.44 3.96 -13.35
N GLY A 96 3.69 3.76 -13.79
CA GLY A 96 4.55 4.83 -14.32
C GLY A 96 4.85 5.95 -13.32
N ALA A 97 4.53 5.76 -12.04
CA ALA A 97 4.58 6.78 -11.00
C ALA A 97 5.79 6.59 -10.07
N GLU A 98 6.93 6.14 -10.59
CA GLU A 98 8.06 5.69 -9.76
C GLU A 98 8.66 6.81 -8.86
N GLU A 99 8.49 8.07 -9.28
CA GLU A 99 8.92 9.29 -8.58
C GLU A 99 7.90 9.80 -7.54
N GLU A 100 6.66 9.31 -7.55
CA GLU A 100 5.56 9.73 -6.67
C GLU A 100 5.67 9.10 -5.27
N ILE A 101 6.73 9.42 -4.54
CA ILE A 101 7.09 8.81 -3.25
C ILE A 101 5.92 8.84 -2.26
N GLU A 102 5.27 10.01 -2.13
CA GLU A 102 4.23 10.24 -1.12
C GLU A 102 3.03 9.32 -1.31
N MET A 103 2.68 8.97 -2.55
CA MET A 103 1.57 8.04 -2.81
C MET A 103 1.88 6.63 -2.28
N TYR A 104 3.12 6.16 -2.42
CA TYR A 104 3.51 4.84 -1.93
C TYR A 104 3.71 4.81 -0.42
N THR A 105 4.23 5.88 0.18
CA THR A 105 4.34 5.99 1.64
C THR A 105 2.96 6.07 2.27
N ALA A 106 2.05 6.89 1.73
CA ALA A 106 0.66 6.96 2.18
C ALA A 106 -0.10 5.62 2.01
N TYR A 107 0.21 4.85 0.96
CA TYR A 107 -0.33 3.51 0.82
C TYR A 107 0.23 2.54 1.87
N TYR A 108 1.54 2.59 2.14
CA TYR A 108 2.16 1.76 3.17
C TYR A 108 1.63 2.07 4.58
N ASP A 109 1.32 3.34 4.84
CA ASP A 109 0.75 3.85 6.08
C ASP A 109 -0.62 3.22 6.44
N ILE A 110 -1.36 2.73 5.45
CA ILE A 110 -2.58 1.91 5.69
C ILE A 110 -2.22 0.70 6.56
N PHE A 111 -1.13 0.01 6.24
CA PHE A 111 -0.72 -1.20 6.93
C PHE A 111 -0.08 -0.92 8.29
N VAL A 112 0.63 0.20 8.43
CA VAL A 112 1.17 0.63 9.72
C VAL A 112 0.04 0.94 10.71
N ARG A 113 -0.96 1.71 10.28
CA ARG A 113 -2.14 2.04 11.10
C ARG A 113 -2.94 0.80 11.48
N ASN A 114 -3.12 -0.13 10.54
CA ASN A 114 -3.92 -1.33 10.74
C ASN A 114 -3.13 -2.58 11.17
N ALA A 115 -1.83 -2.46 11.50
CA ALA A 115 -0.95 -3.60 11.80
C ALA A 115 -1.49 -4.54 12.88
N PHE A 116 -2.21 -4.00 13.87
CA PHE A 116 -2.83 -4.77 14.95
C PHE A 116 -4.36 -4.68 14.93
N GLY A 117 -4.92 -4.22 13.81
CA GLY A 117 -6.34 -3.97 13.62
C GLY A 117 -7.09 -5.17 13.04
N ASN A 118 -8.25 -4.90 12.45
CA ASN A 118 -9.06 -5.90 11.79
C ASN A 118 -8.71 -5.98 10.29
N PHE A 119 -8.66 -7.20 9.76
CA PHE A 119 -8.49 -7.44 8.33
C PHE A 119 -9.50 -6.70 7.45
N ARG A 120 -10.74 -6.53 7.93
CA ARG A 120 -11.78 -5.77 7.24
C ARG A 120 -11.39 -4.30 7.02
N ASP A 121 -10.68 -3.69 7.98
CA ASP A 121 -10.30 -2.29 7.89
C ASP A 121 -9.12 -2.12 6.91
N VAL A 122 -8.16 -3.06 6.92
CA VAL A 122 -7.12 -3.15 5.89
C VAL A 122 -7.75 -3.23 4.50
N LEU A 123 -8.67 -4.19 4.31
CA LEU A 123 -9.30 -4.42 3.01
C LEU A 123 -10.07 -3.19 2.54
N ARG A 124 -10.78 -2.51 3.45
CA ARG A 124 -11.50 -1.28 3.16
C ARG A 124 -10.55 -0.18 2.70
N GLU A 125 -9.51 0.12 3.47
CA GLU A 125 -8.58 1.20 3.12
C GLU A 125 -7.81 0.90 1.82
N VAL A 126 -7.42 -0.34 1.58
CA VAL A 126 -6.84 -0.76 0.29
C VAL A 126 -7.82 -0.57 -0.86
N THR A 127 -9.09 -0.97 -0.69
CA THR A 127 -10.14 -0.81 -1.73
C THR A 127 -10.34 0.67 -2.11
N TYR A 128 -10.30 1.57 -1.14
CA TYR A 128 -10.50 3.01 -1.37
C TYR A 128 -9.21 3.78 -1.66
N SER A 129 -8.07 3.11 -1.77
CA SER A 129 -6.81 3.75 -2.15
C SER A 129 -6.81 4.11 -3.64
N PRO A 130 -6.57 5.39 -4.03
CA PRO A 130 -6.43 5.77 -5.43
C PRO A 130 -5.34 4.95 -6.14
N LEU A 131 -4.23 4.70 -5.45
CA LEU A 131 -3.11 3.91 -6.00
C LEU A 131 -3.53 2.48 -6.38
N MET A 132 -4.41 1.86 -5.59
CA MET A 132 -4.94 0.53 -5.89
C MET A 132 -6.01 0.60 -7.00
N GLY A 133 -6.85 1.64 -6.96
CA GLY A 133 -7.83 1.99 -7.99
C GLY A 133 -7.24 2.05 -9.39
N THR A 134 -6.15 2.80 -9.55
CA THR A 134 -5.41 2.91 -10.81
C THR A 134 -4.73 1.59 -11.15
N TYR A 135 -4.08 0.93 -10.18
CA TYR A 135 -3.28 -0.28 -10.42
C TYR A 135 -4.12 -1.44 -10.95
N LEU A 136 -5.31 -1.65 -10.39
CA LEU A 136 -6.23 -2.72 -10.79
C LEU A 136 -7.43 -2.20 -11.59
N THR A 137 -7.26 -1.02 -12.22
CA THR A 137 -8.12 -0.46 -13.28
C THR A 137 -9.61 -0.34 -12.95
N TYR A 138 -9.98 -0.34 -11.67
CA TYR A 138 -11.37 -0.18 -11.24
C TYR A 138 -11.72 1.27 -10.91
N GLN A 139 -10.73 2.16 -10.88
CA GLN A 139 -10.95 3.60 -11.00
C GLN A 139 -11.64 3.90 -12.33
N ASP A 140 -12.65 4.78 -12.31
CA ASP A 140 -13.50 5.14 -13.45
C ASP A 140 -14.30 3.98 -14.07
N SER A 141 -14.37 2.83 -13.40
CA SER A 141 -15.14 1.69 -13.88
C SER A 141 -16.64 2.02 -13.89
N ARG A 142 -17.28 1.85 -15.06
CA ARG A 142 -18.68 2.22 -15.27
C ARG A 142 -19.58 1.00 -15.35
N SER A 143 -20.83 1.18 -14.95
CA SER A 143 -21.84 0.14 -15.10
C SER A 143 -22.19 -0.06 -16.59
N PHE A 144 -22.60 -1.28 -16.94
CA PHE A 144 -23.07 -1.60 -18.30
C PHE A 144 -24.17 -0.66 -18.82
N ARG A 145 -25.02 -0.16 -17.92
CA ARG A 145 -26.08 0.79 -18.29
C ARG A 145 -25.52 2.14 -18.76
N ASP A 146 -24.37 2.56 -18.24
CA ASP A 146 -23.76 3.86 -18.52
C ASP A 146 -22.76 3.80 -19.69
N SER A 147 -21.90 2.78 -19.72
CA SER A 147 -20.84 2.64 -20.74
C SER A 147 -21.18 1.70 -21.89
N GLY A 148 -22.18 0.82 -21.74
CA GLY A 148 -22.42 -0.30 -22.66
C GLY A 148 -21.39 -1.44 -22.56
N THR A 149 -20.46 -1.38 -21.60
CA THR A 149 -19.44 -2.40 -21.33
C THR A 149 -19.59 -2.97 -19.93
N PHE A 150 -19.22 -4.24 -19.73
CA PHE A 150 -19.25 -4.81 -18.38
C PHE A 150 -18.24 -4.10 -17.47
N PRO A 151 -18.54 -4.00 -16.15
CA PRO A 151 -17.60 -3.52 -15.15
C PRO A 151 -16.23 -4.21 -15.22
N ASP A 152 -15.19 -3.48 -14.83
CA ASP A 152 -13.84 -4.03 -14.71
C ASP A 152 -13.80 -5.07 -13.56
N GLU A 153 -13.31 -6.26 -13.87
CA GLU A 153 -13.28 -7.39 -12.95
C GLU A 153 -11.93 -7.61 -12.27
N ASN A 154 -10.87 -6.88 -12.65
CA ASN A 154 -9.51 -7.14 -12.21
C ASN A 154 -9.42 -7.08 -10.69
N TYR A 155 -9.88 -6.00 -10.06
CA TYR A 155 -9.86 -5.91 -8.59
C TYR A 155 -10.68 -7.00 -7.90
N ALA A 156 -11.87 -7.31 -8.42
CA ALA A 156 -12.72 -8.37 -7.88
C ALA A 156 -12.07 -9.76 -8.01
N ARG A 157 -11.31 -9.99 -9.08
CA ARG A 157 -10.55 -11.22 -9.28
C ARG A 157 -9.36 -11.29 -8.32
N GLU A 158 -8.54 -10.24 -8.28
CA GLU A 158 -7.32 -10.22 -7.46
C GLU A 158 -7.61 -10.27 -5.96
N ILE A 159 -8.65 -9.57 -5.50
CA ILE A 159 -9.03 -9.58 -4.08
C ILE A 159 -9.40 -10.98 -3.62
N MET A 160 -10.11 -11.77 -4.44
CA MET A 160 -10.47 -13.14 -4.11
C MET A 160 -9.30 -14.10 -4.35
N GLN A 161 -8.60 -13.97 -5.47
CA GLN A 161 -7.62 -14.94 -5.92
C GLN A 161 -6.26 -14.80 -5.23
N LEU A 162 -5.68 -13.61 -5.23
CA LEU A 162 -4.30 -13.39 -4.80
C LEU A 162 -4.24 -12.83 -3.38
N PHE A 163 -5.18 -12.00 -2.97
CA PHE A 163 -5.08 -11.29 -1.70
C PHE A 163 -5.77 -11.98 -0.52
N THR A 164 -6.75 -12.86 -0.77
CA THR A 164 -7.55 -13.44 0.33
C THR A 164 -7.75 -14.95 0.27
N LEU A 165 -8.51 -15.45 -0.70
CA LEU A 165 -9.07 -16.81 -0.65
C LEU A 165 -8.20 -17.85 -1.34
N GLY A 166 -7.61 -17.48 -2.48
CA GLY A 166 -6.96 -18.45 -3.36
C GLY A 166 -7.95 -19.20 -4.25
N LEU A 167 -7.39 -19.88 -5.26
CA LEU A 167 -8.15 -20.61 -6.28
C LEU A 167 -8.96 -21.77 -5.71
N TRP A 168 -8.39 -22.48 -4.73
CA TRP A 168 -8.91 -23.76 -4.26
C TRP A 168 -9.25 -23.73 -2.78
N LYS A 169 -10.35 -24.38 -2.42
CA LYS A 169 -10.72 -24.60 -1.02
C LYS A 169 -9.69 -25.51 -0.37
N LEU A 170 -9.21 -25.11 0.80
CA LEU A 170 -8.25 -25.88 1.58
C LEU A 170 -8.90 -26.52 2.81
N ASN A 171 -8.34 -27.64 3.26
CA ASN A 171 -8.57 -28.21 4.58
C ASN A 171 -7.81 -27.39 5.63
N GLN A 172 -8.08 -27.64 6.92
CA GLN A 172 -7.38 -26.95 8.01
C GLN A 172 -5.87 -27.21 8.05
N ASP A 173 -5.41 -28.32 7.46
CA ASP A 173 -4.00 -28.68 7.32
C ASP A 173 -3.34 -28.07 6.06
N GLY A 174 -4.08 -27.27 5.27
CA GLY A 174 -3.60 -26.63 4.05
C GLY A 174 -3.68 -27.51 2.79
N THR A 175 -4.15 -28.75 2.89
CA THR A 175 -4.33 -29.61 1.71
C THR A 175 -5.55 -29.20 0.88
N VAL A 176 -5.48 -29.36 -0.45
CA VAL A 176 -6.59 -29.01 -1.35
C VAL A 176 -7.77 -29.94 -1.14
N ARG A 177 -8.96 -29.36 -0.98
CA ARG A 177 -10.21 -30.11 -0.90
C ARG A 177 -10.65 -30.56 -2.28
N THR A 178 -11.03 -31.82 -2.38
CA THR A 178 -11.49 -32.44 -3.61
C THR A 178 -12.94 -32.92 -3.51
N ASP A 179 -13.61 -33.04 -4.65
CA ASP A 179 -14.90 -33.70 -4.76
C ASP A 179 -14.78 -35.23 -4.74
N GLY A 180 -15.91 -35.95 -4.82
CA GLY A 180 -15.95 -37.42 -4.84
C GLY A 180 -15.23 -38.07 -6.03
N SER A 181 -14.84 -37.29 -7.04
CA SER A 181 -14.06 -37.70 -8.21
C SER A 181 -12.61 -37.25 -8.17
N GLY A 182 -12.16 -36.63 -7.06
CA GLY A 182 -10.78 -36.18 -6.87
C GLY A 182 -10.45 -34.84 -7.52
N ARG A 183 -11.43 -34.08 -8.03
CA ARG A 183 -11.19 -32.75 -8.61
C ARG A 183 -11.15 -31.69 -7.52
N ALA A 184 -10.22 -30.75 -7.61
CA ALA A 184 -10.11 -29.63 -6.67
C ALA A 184 -11.38 -28.78 -6.67
N LEU A 185 -11.81 -28.35 -5.49
CA LEU A 185 -12.99 -27.49 -5.33
C LEU A 185 -12.57 -26.02 -5.42
N GLU A 186 -13.11 -25.30 -6.40
CA GLU A 186 -12.88 -23.86 -6.56
C GLU A 186 -13.47 -23.07 -5.38
N THR A 187 -12.80 -21.98 -5.01
CA THR A 187 -13.26 -21.13 -3.91
C THR A 187 -14.40 -20.20 -4.33
N TYR A 188 -14.42 -19.78 -5.60
CA TYR A 188 -15.40 -18.90 -6.22
C TYR A 188 -15.56 -19.30 -7.69
N SER A 189 -16.67 -18.89 -8.30
CA SER A 189 -16.94 -19.04 -9.73
C SER A 189 -16.69 -17.74 -10.48
N ASN A 190 -16.66 -17.79 -11.82
CA ASN A 190 -16.59 -16.56 -12.63
C ASN A 190 -17.82 -15.65 -12.42
N ALA A 191 -18.99 -16.22 -12.09
CA ALA A 191 -20.17 -15.44 -11.78
C ALA A 191 -19.96 -14.60 -10.50
N ASP A 192 -19.30 -15.16 -9.48
CA ASP A 192 -19.00 -14.43 -8.24
C ASP A 192 -18.06 -13.24 -8.50
N ILE A 193 -17.08 -13.40 -9.40
CA ILE A 193 -16.19 -12.31 -9.82
C ILE A 193 -17.01 -11.18 -10.46
N LEU A 194 -17.88 -11.51 -11.41
CA LEU A 194 -18.69 -10.52 -12.12
C LEU A 194 -19.70 -9.82 -11.19
N GLU A 195 -20.28 -10.52 -10.23
CA GLU A 195 -21.17 -9.91 -9.24
C GLU A 195 -20.39 -9.00 -8.28
N LEU A 196 -19.20 -9.40 -7.85
CA LEU A 196 -18.35 -8.57 -7.00
C LEU A 196 -17.81 -7.34 -7.75
N ALA A 197 -17.49 -7.46 -9.04
CA ALA A 197 -17.02 -6.35 -9.88
C ALA A 197 -18.03 -5.17 -9.89
N LYS A 198 -19.33 -5.46 -9.84
CA LYS A 198 -20.38 -4.42 -9.76
C LYS A 198 -20.30 -3.58 -8.49
N VAL A 199 -19.75 -4.11 -7.40
CA VAL A 199 -19.56 -3.38 -6.14
C VAL A 199 -18.48 -2.31 -6.29
N PHE A 200 -17.51 -2.53 -7.18
CA PHE A 200 -16.36 -1.65 -7.39
C PHE A 200 -16.55 -0.67 -8.57
N THR A 201 -17.76 -0.53 -9.10
CA THR A 201 -18.07 0.48 -10.12
C THR A 201 -18.39 1.84 -9.52
N GLY A 202 -18.02 2.90 -10.24
CA GLY A 202 -18.35 4.28 -9.90
C GLY A 202 -17.37 4.95 -8.95
N PHE A 203 -16.18 4.38 -8.78
CA PHE A 203 -15.07 5.02 -8.08
C PHE A 203 -14.45 6.08 -8.99
N ASP A 204 -14.23 7.28 -8.46
CA ASP A 204 -13.65 8.44 -9.13
C ASP A 204 -12.70 9.15 -8.15
N GLU A 205 -11.72 9.88 -8.66
CA GLU A 205 -10.84 10.72 -7.85
C GLU A 205 -11.64 11.91 -7.27
N GLN A 206 -11.36 12.26 -6.01
CA GLN A 206 -12.02 13.38 -5.31
C GLN A 206 -11.18 14.65 -5.33
#